data_AF-A0A9Q5F1U8-F1
#
_entry.id   AF-A0A9Q5F1U8-F1
#
_cell.length_a   1.000
_cell.length_b   1.000
_cell.length_c   1.000
_cell.angle_alpha   90.00
_cell.angle_beta   90.00
_cell.angle_gamma   90.00
#
_symmetry.space_group_name_H-M   'P 1'
#
loop_
_entity.id
_entity.type
_entity.pdbx_description
1 polymer ?
#
loop_
_entity_poly.entity_id
_entity_poly.type
_entity_poly.pdbx_seq_one_letter_code
_entity_poly.pdbx_strand_id
1 'polypeptide(L)'
;MALSNPLQDVTGGDPGLARHLADSLRTLQRHSPDQEFTKLIDDVLSGRAQLRDVVRTVAFGRVLDPLVGKFAEKYNELDGDSRAALAAEGELQLSSSRDDGSPAESPPPIDDEGGAPTPRRILSSEW
;
A
#
# COMPACT_ATOMS: atom_id res chain seq x y z
N MET A 1 18.36 -20.32 -6.69
CA MET A 1 17.94 -19.24 -5.78
C MET A 1 16.89 -18.43 -6.52
N ALA A 2 15.62 -18.55 -6.13
CA ALA A 2 14.56 -17.78 -6.77
C ALA A 2 14.72 -16.31 -6.35
N LEU A 3 14.82 -15.41 -7.32
CA LEU A 3 14.82 -13.97 -7.09
C LEU A 3 13.46 -13.62 -6.46
N SER A 4 13.43 -13.46 -5.14
CA SER A 4 12.27 -12.92 -4.43
C SER A 4 11.94 -11.59 -5.10
N ASN A 5 10.79 -11.51 -5.75
CA ASN A 5 10.35 -10.27 -6.39
C ASN A 5 10.33 -9.19 -5.28
N PRO A 6 11.02 -8.05 -5.46
CA PRO A 6 11.24 -7.04 -4.41
C PRO A 6 9.95 -6.47 -3.82
N LEU A 7 8.82 -6.70 -4.49
CA LEU A 7 7.48 -6.29 -4.07
C LEU A 7 6.68 -7.44 -3.44
N GLN A 8 7.01 -8.71 -3.70
CA GLN A 8 6.27 -9.87 -3.16
C GLN A 8 6.34 -9.98 -1.64
N ASP A 9 7.44 -9.55 -1.02
CA ASP A 9 7.56 -9.49 0.44
C ASP A 9 6.56 -8.52 1.07
N VAL A 10 6.21 -7.45 0.34
CA VAL A 10 5.27 -6.43 0.79
C VAL A 10 3.82 -6.81 0.44
N THR A 11 3.62 -7.59 -0.62
CA THR A 11 2.28 -8.02 -1.08
C THR A 11 1.87 -9.40 -0.59
N GLY A 12 2.57 -9.98 0.39
CA GLY A 12 2.24 -11.29 0.95
C GLY A 12 2.34 -12.42 -0.08
N GLY A 13 3.17 -12.25 -1.12
CA GLY A 13 3.33 -13.21 -2.21
C GLY A 13 2.29 -13.09 -3.34
N ASP A 14 1.30 -12.20 -3.23
CA ASP A 14 0.30 -12.01 -4.29
C ASP A 14 0.95 -11.33 -5.52
N PRO A 15 1.00 -12.01 -6.69
CA PRO A 15 1.64 -11.49 -7.89
C PRO A 15 0.85 -10.38 -8.58
N GLY A 16 -0.49 -10.36 -8.44
CA GLY A 16 -1.36 -9.32 -8.98
C GLY A 16 -1.16 -8.01 -8.23
N LEU A 17 -1.15 -8.07 -6.90
CA LEU A 17 -0.82 -6.94 -6.05
C LEU A 17 0.62 -6.46 -6.26
N ALA A 18 1.59 -7.36 -6.45
CA ALA A 18 2.97 -6.98 -6.73
C ALA A 18 3.09 -6.19 -8.04
N ARG A 19 2.33 -6.58 -9.08
CA ARG A 19 2.28 -5.87 -10.36
C ARG A 19 1.61 -4.50 -10.23
N HIS A 20 0.47 -4.45 -9.55
CA HIS A 20 -0.24 -3.20 -9.30
C HIS A 20 0.65 -2.20 -8.54
N LEU A 21 1.31 -2.67 -7.47
CA LEU A 21 2.26 -1.85 -6.70
C LEU A 21 3.42 -1.34 -7.56
N ALA A 22 3.96 -2.17 -8.47
CA ALA A 22 5.01 -1.74 -9.40
C ALA A 22 4.54 -0.58 -10.30
N ASP A 23 3.31 -0.66 -10.80
CA ASP A 23 2.73 0.37 -11.68
C ASP A 23 2.40 1.67 -10.91
N SER A 24 1.99 1.56 -9.65
CA SER A 24 1.86 2.72 -8.74
C SER A 24 3.22 3.41 -8.53
N LEU A 25 4.28 2.64 -8.24
CA LEU A 25 5.63 3.17 -8.04
C LEU A 25 6.17 3.85 -9.31
N ARG A 26 5.95 3.26 -10.50
CA ARG A 26 6.29 3.91 -11.78
C ARG A 26 5.53 5.23 -11.98
N THR A 27 4.27 5.28 -11.55
CA THR A 27 3.47 6.50 -11.65
C THR A 27 3.98 7.60 -10.73
N LEU A 28 4.39 7.26 -9.51
CA LEU A 28 5.04 8.21 -8.60
C LEU A 28 6.39 8.69 -9.16
N GLN A 29 7.19 7.76 -9.71
CA GLN A 29 8.47 8.09 -10.34
C GLN A 29 8.32 9.09 -11.49
N ARG A 30 7.34 8.91 -12.38
CA ARG A 30 7.10 9.81 -13.52
C ARG A 30 6.71 11.24 -13.13
N HIS A 31 6.01 11.39 -12.01
CA HIS A 31 5.50 12.69 -11.56
C HIS A 31 6.37 13.35 -10.48
N SER A 32 7.37 12.65 -9.96
CA SER A 32 8.26 13.19 -8.93
C SER A 32 9.37 14.05 -9.55
N PRO A 33 9.58 15.28 -9.10
CA PRO A 33 10.74 16.08 -9.47
C PRO A 33 12.01 15.70 -8.69
N ASP A 34 11.90 14.88 -7.64
CA ASP A 34 13.04 14.48 -6.80
C ASP A 34 13.83 13.34 -7.47
N GLN A 35 15.08 13.63 -7.85
CA GLN A 35 15.95 12.68 -8.53
C GLN A 35 16.43 11.55 -7.62
N GLU A 36 16.58 11.79 -6.32
CA GLU A 36 17.01 10.79 -5.35
C GLU A 36 15.89 9.77 -5.14
N PHE A 37 14.66 10.26 -4.97
CA PHE A 37 13.45 9.44 -4.95
C PHE A 37 13.34 8.59 -6.23
N THR A 38 13.46 9.22 -7.39
CA THR A 38 13.36 8.54 -8.70
C THR A 38 14.35 7.37 -8.82
N LYS A 39 15.59 7.55 -8.34
CA LYS A 39 16.61 6.49 -8.32
C LYS A 39 16.28 5.37 -7.34
N LEU A 40 15.83 5.69 -6.13
CA LEU A 40 15.44 4.68 -5.15
C LEU A 40 14.28 3.81 -5.67
N ILE A 41 13.32 4.41 -6.35
CA ILE A 41 12.22 3.66 -6.99
C ILE A 41 12.74 2.80 -8.15
N ASP A 42 13.67 3.30 -8.97
CA ASP A 42 14.30 2.51 -10.04
C ASP A 42 15.05 1.29 -9.50
N ASP A 43 15.78 1.47 -8.39
CA ASP A 43 16.49 0.39 -7.71
C ASP A 43 15.53 -0.69 -7.18
N VAL A 44 14.37 -0.30 -6.65
CA VAL A 44 13.33 -1.25 -6.23
C VAL A 44 12.74 -1.98 -7.44
N LEU A 45 12.35 -1.26 -8.49
CA LEU A 45 11.75 -1.86 -9.68
C LEU A 45 12.72 -2.77 -10.44
N SER A 46 14.02 -2.51 -10.33
CA SER A 46 15.10 -3.34 -10.91
C SER A 46 15.52 -4.51 -10.01
N GLY A 47 14.97 -4.62 -8.79
CA GLY A 47 15.38 -5.63 -7.81
C GLY A 47 16.76 -5.42 -7.20
N ARG A 48 17.33 -4.22 -7.31
CA ARG A 48 18.59 -3.83 -6.67
C ARG A 48 18.40 -3.40 -5.21
N ALA A 49 17.18 -3.05 -4.82
CA ALA A 49 16.81 -2.68 -3.47
C ALA A 49 15.46 -3.29 -3.07
N GLN A 50 15.25 -3.48 -1.77
CA GLN A 50 13.94 -3.86 -1.23
C GLN A 50 13.11 -2.62 -0.94
N LEU A 51 11.81 -2.67 -1.24
CA LEU A 51 10.91 -1.55 -0.97
C LEU A 51 10.89 -1.18 0.53
N ARG A 52 10.98 -2.16 1.43
CA ARG A 52 10.96 -1.95 2.89
C ARG A 52 12.15 -1.13 3.40
N ASP A 53 13.26 -1.14 2.69
CA ASP A 53 14.42 -0.34 3.04
C ASP A 53 14.27 1.08 2.49
N VAL A 54 13.75 1.22 1.27
CA VAL A 54 13.51 2.52 0.63
C VAL A 54 12.49 3.36 1.38
N VAL A 55 11.40 2.77 1.90
CA VAL A 55 10.39 3.53 2.66
C VAL A 55 10.92 4.16 3.94
N ARG A 56 12.07 3.70 4.46
CA ARG A 56 12.72 4.25 5.66
C ARG A 56 13.67 5.41 5.34
N THR A 57 13.86 5.74 4.07
CA THR A 57 14.78 6.79 3.65
C THR A 57 14.14 8.17 3.72
N VAL A 58 14.96 9.18 4.00
CA VAL A 58 14.53 10.59 4.04
C VAL A 58 14.05 11.07 2.67
N ALA A 59 14.64 10.59 1.59
CA ALA A 59 14.23 10.93 0.23
C ALA A 59 12.82 10.42 -0.11
N PHE A 60 12.45 9.24 0.41
CA PHE A 60 11.10 8.72 0.26
C PHE A 60 10.07 9.56 1.03
N GLY A 61 10.34 9.86 2.31
CA GLY A 61 9.48 10.71 3.14
C GLY A 61 9.30 12.11 2.57
N ARG A 62 10.36 12.75 2.05
CA ARG A 62 10.29 14.08 1.41
C ARG A 62 9.22 14.19 0.33
N VAL A 63 9.00 13.12 -0.43
CA VAL A 63 8.00 13.10 -1.51
C VAL A 63 6.62 12.69 -1.00
N LEU A 64 6.54 11.65 -0.14
CA LEU A 64 5.24 11.13 0.29
C LEU A 64 4.60 11.88 1.47
N ASP A 65 5.36 12.32 2.47
CA ASP A 65 4.84 13.00 3.65
C ASP A 65 3.92 14.18 3.32
N PRO A 66 4.25 15.11 2.39
CA PRO A 66 3.33 16.20 2.04
C PRO A 66 2.07 15.72 1.30
N LEU A 67 2.14 14.60 0.57
CA LEU A 67 0.97 14.02 -0.11
C LEU A 67 0.02 13.37 0.90
N VAL A 68 0.58 12.63 1.86
CA VAL A 68 -0.15 12.00 2.96
C VAL A 68 -0.79 13.08 3.85
N GLY A 69 -0.07 14.16 4.16
CA GLY A 69 -0.61 15.30 4.90
C GLY A 69 -1.83 15.91 4.22
N LYS A 70 -1.74 16.25 2.93
CA LYS A 70 -2.87 16.78 2.15
C LYS A 70 -4.05 15.82 2.07
N PHE A 71 -3.76 14.52 1.93
CA PHE A 71 -4.81 13.50 1.95
C PHE A 71 -5.51 13.46 3.30
N ALA A 72 -4.76 13.47 4.41
CA ALA A 72 -5.32 13.46 5.76
C ALA A 72 -6.18 14.69 6.05
N GLU A 73 -5.73 15.89 5.63
CA GLU A 73 -6.52 17.12 5.72
C GLU A 73 -7.86 16.97 4.98
N LYS A 74 -7.80 16.58 3.70
CA LYS A 74 -9.00 16.38 2.87
C LYS A 74 -9.91 15.29 3.44
N TYR A 75 -9.35 14.22 3.98
CA TYR A 75 -10.12 13.13 4.57
C TYR A 75 -10.86 13.57 5.84
N ASN A 76 -10.23 14.42 6.66
CA ASN A 76 -10.85 15.00 7.86
C ASN A 76 -11.99 15.97 7.54
N GLU A 77 -11.97 16.61 6.36
CA GLU A 77 -13.04 17.48 5.88
C GLU A 77 -14.26 16.74 5.34
N LEU A 78 -14.13 15.44 5.01
CA LEU A 78 -15.25 14.63 4.51
C LEU A 78 -16.20 14.25 5.65
N ASP A 79 -17.50 14.45 5.42
CA ASP A 79 -18.57 13.90 6.24
C ASP A 79 -18.67 12.36 6.11
N GLY A 80 -19.41 11.72 7.02
CA GLY A 80 -19.52 10.27 7.11
C GLY A 80 -20.08 9.60 5.84
N ASP A 81 -21.08 10.20 5.21
CA ASP A 81 -21.68 9.69 3.96
C ASP A 81 -20.67 9.80 2.79
N SER A 82 -19.97 10.93 2.70
CA SER A 82 -18.92 11.13 1.69
C SER A 82 -17.76 10.14 1.84
N ARG A 83 -17.38 9.78 3.08
CA ARG A 83 -16.36 8.74 3.34
C ARG A 83 -16.85 7.36 2.91
N ALA A 84 -18.09 7.01 3.22
CA ALA A 84 -18.69 5.72 2.83
C ALA A 84 -18.79 5.58 1.30
N ALA A 85 -19.15 6.66 0.60
CA ALA A 85 -19.19 6.69 -0.86
C ALA A 85 -17.81 6.46 -1.48
N LEU A 86 -16.76 7.11 -0.97
CA LEU A 86 -15.38 6.91 -1.45
C LEU A 86 -14.84 5.51 -1.15
N ALA A 87 -15.21 4.93 0.00
CA ALA A 87 -14.86 3.55 0.32
C ALA A 87 -15.51 2.56 -0.64
N ALA A 88 -16.80 2.75 -0.95
CA ALA A 88 -17.53 1.93 -1.93
C ALA A 88 -16.95 2.08 -3.34
N GLU A 89 -16.57 3.31 -3.73
CA GLU A 89 -15.91 3.56 -5.01
C GLU A 89 -14.55 2.85 -5.08
N GLY A 90 -13.76 2.90 -4.01
CA GLY A 90 -12.50 2.18 -3.90
C GLY A 90 -12.68 0.67 -4.04
N GLU A 91 -13.65 0.09 -3.33
CA GLU A 91 -13.94 -1.34 -3.41
C GLU A 91 -14.34 -1.78 -4.82
N LEU A 92 -15.08 -0.95 -5.57
CA LEU A 92 -15.41 -1.19 -6.97
C LEU A 92 -14.17 -1.13 -7.90
N GLN A 93 -13.27 -0.18 -7.66
CA GLN A 93 -12.01 -0.06 -8.43
C GLN A 93 -11.04 -1.23 -8.15
N LEU A 94 -10.98 -1.69 -6.90
CA LEU A 94 -10.17 -2.85 -6.51
C LEU A 94 -10.77 -4.16 -7.01
N SER A 95 -12.09 -4.34 -6.90
CA SER A 95 -12.77 -5.56 -7.36
C SER A 95 -12.73 -5.70 -8.88
N SER A 96 -12.89 -4.61 -9.64
CA SER A 96 -12.69 -4.61 -11.09
C SER A 96 -11.24 -4.93 -11.52
N SER A 97 -10.25 -4.61 -10.68
CA SER A 97 -8.85 -4.99 -10.90
C SER A 97 -8.54 -6.44 -10.51
N ARG A 98 -9.45 -7.10 -9.78
CA ARG A 98 -9.28 -8.45 -9.20
C ARG A 98 -9.89 -9.57 -10.05
N ASP A 99 -10.89 -9.24 -10.87
CA ASP A 99 -11.56 -10.19 -11.76
C ASP A 99 -10.64 -10.76 -12.87
N ASP A 100 -9.40 -10.24 -12.98
CA ASP A 100 -8.33 -10.78 -13.83
C ASP A 100 -7.48 -11.89 -13.15
N GLY A 101 -7.91 -12.39 -11.98
CA GLY A 101 -7.51 -13.72 -11.47
C GLY A 101 -6.75 -13.75 -10.12
N SER A 102 -7.48 -13.67 -9.00
CA SER A 102 -7.22 -14.48 -7.79
C SER A 102 -8.28 -14.25 -6.71
N PRO A 103 -8.81 -15.31 -6.06
CA PRO A 103 -9.76 -15.18 -4.97
C PRO A 103 -9.04 -15.08 -3.61
N ALA A 104 -9.34 -14.08 -2.78
CA ALA A 104 -9.09 -14.13 -1.34
C ALA A 104 -9.81 -13.02 -0.53
N GLU A 105 -10.70 -13.45 0.35
CA GLU A 105 -11.00 -12.85 1.65
C GLU A 105 -11.39 -11.36 1.71
N SER A 106 -12.66 -11.11 2.04
CA SER A 106 -13.17 -9.79 2.38
C SER A 106 -12.37 -9.18 3.54
N PRO A 107 -11.99 -7.89 3.47
CA PRO A 107 -11.41 -7.20 4.61
C PRO A 107 -12.38 -7.27 5.80
N PRO A 108 -11.90 -7.44 7.04
CA PRO A 108 -12.77 -7.45 8.21
C PRO A 108 -13.49 -6.10 8.31
N PRO A 109 -14.76 -6.09 8.77
CA PRO A 109 -15.46 -4.84 9.04
C PRO A 109 -14.61 -4.01 10.00
N ILE A 110 -14.30 -2.78 9.62
CA ILE A 110 -13.66 -1.81 10.50
C ILE A 110 -14.79 -1.28 11.38
N ASP A 111 -14.94 -1.86 12.58
CA ASP A 111 -15.89 -1.37 13.56
C ASP A 111 -15.45 0.03 14.03
N ASP A 112 -16.30 1.02 13.80
CA ASP A 112 -16.17 2.42 14.23
C ASP A 112 -16.35 2.51 15.76
N GLU A 113 -15.39 2.02 16.53
CA GLU A 113 -15.30 2.34 17.96
C GLU A 113 -13.83 2.46 18.40
N GLY A 114 -13.45 3.63 18.90
CA GLY A 114 -12.08 4.07 19.15
C GLY A 114 -11.30 3.27 20.21
N GLY A 115 -10.73 2.13 19.83
CA GLY A 115 -9.75 1.38 20.61
C GLY A 115 -8.50 1.06 19.79
N ALA A 116 -7.32 1.42 20.31
CA ALA A 116 -6.02 1.10 19.70
C ALA A 116 -5.91 -0.39 19.29
N PRO A 117 -5.19 -0.73 18.21
CA PRO A 117 -4.99 -2.11 17.80
C PRO A 117 -4.20 -2.85 18.88
N THR A 118 -4.87 -3.64 19.72
CA THR A 118 -4.18 -4.60 20.58
C THR A 118 -3.52 -5.66 19.68
N PRO A 119 -2.19 -5.85 19.74
CA PRO A 119 -1.54 -6.89 18.97
C PRO A 119 -2.10 -8.25 19.41
N ARG A 120 -2.60 -9.02 18.43
CA ARG A 120 -3.11 -10.39 18.65
C ARG A 120 -2.04 -11.20 19.37
N ARG A 121 -2.32 -11.54 20.63
CA ARG A 121 -1.59 -12.53 21.41
C ARG A 121 -1.77 -13.86 20.70
N ILE A 122 -0.72 -14.35 20.05
CA ILE A 122 -0.67 -15.71 19.52
C ILE A 122 -0.78 -16.63 20.74
N LEU A 123 -1.98 -17.13 21.02
CA LEU A 123 -2.18 -18.19 22.00
C LEU A 123 -1.75 -19.49 21.36
N SER A 124 -0.51 -19.88 21.67
CA SER A 124 -0.12 -21.28 21.77
C SER A 124 -1.10 -22.03 22.68
N SER A 125 -1.67 -23.13 22.18
CA SER A 125 -2.12 -24.34 22.89
C SER A 125 -2.63 -25.26 21.78
N GLU A 126 -1.81 -26.15 21.24
CA GLU A 126 -1.67 -27.55 21.70
C GLU A 126 -3.04 -28.16 22.08
N TRP A 127 -3.62 -28.98 21.19
CA TRP A 127 -4.12 -30.36 21.40
C TRP A 127 -4.24 -31.03 20.03
#